data_AF-A0A922HXD8-F1
#
_entry.id   AF-A0A922HXD8-F1
#
_cell.length_a   1.000
_cell.length_b   1.000
_cell.length_c   1.000
_cell.angle_alpha   90.00
_cell.angle_beta   90.00
_cell.angle_gamma   90.00
#
_symmetry.space_group_name_H-M   'P 1'
#
loop_
_entity.id
_entity.type
_entity.pdbx_description
1 polymer ?
#
loop_
_entity_poly.entity_id
_entity_poly.type
_entity_poly.pdbx_seq_one_letter_code
_entity_poly.pdbx_strand_id
1 'polypeptide(L)'
;MNSFGDKMKALFYGPGWAPGKPRTGLLSDIPPVDIHAPIERYDCEISFWESFYVMLHSFIIAMGFYIITDHPLVRNSPLNAMIIMFMYYLH
;
A
#
# COMPACT_ATOMS: atom_id res chain seq x y z
N MET A 1 21.11 15.09 -0.76
CA MET A 1 20.96 13.65 -1.08
C MET A 1 21.45 13.46 -2.50
N ASN A 2 22.73 13.08 -2.69
CA ASN A 2 23.36 13.19 -4.01
C ASN A 2 23.78 11.83 -4.57
N SER A 3 23.80 10.76 -3.75
CA SER A 3 24.15 9.41 -4.20
C SER A 3 22.95 8.44 -4.15
N PHE A 4 23.02 7.36 -4.93
CA PHE A 4 22.05 6.26 -4.86
C PHE A 4 22.04 5.60 -3.47
N GLY A 5 23.20 5.47 -2.83
CA GLY A 5 23.32 4.93 -1.48
C GLY A 5 22.57 5.76 -0.44
N ASP A 6 22.55 7.09 -0.59
CA ASP A 6 21.76 7.97 0.29
C ASP A 6 20.27 7.74 0.13
N LYS A 7 19.79 7.50 -1.10
CA LYS A 7 18.37 7.17 -1.35
C LYS A 7 17.97 5.85 -0.69
N MET A 8 18.81 4.83 -0.80
CA MET A 8 18.57 3.55 -0.13
C MET A 8 18.55 3.71 1.40
N LYS A 9 19.48 4.49 1.96
CA LYS A 9 19.50 4.77 3.40
C LYS A 9 18.26 5.53 3.86
N ALA A 10 17.80 6.54 3.10
CA ALA A 10 16.55 7.25 3.41
C ALA A 10 15.34 6.31 3.40
N LEU A 11 15.29 5.35 2.47
CA LEU A 11 14.20 4.35 2.41
C LEU A 11 14.20 3.41 3.62
N PHE A 12 15.37 2.87 4.00
CA PHE A 12 15.47 1.91 5.10
C PHE A 12 15.47 2.54 6.50
N TYR A 13 15.96 3.78 6.62
CA TYR A 13 16.10 4.46 7.90
C TYR A 13 14.95 5.43 8.19
N GLY A 14 14.14 5.70 7.17
CA GLY A 14 12.95 6.53 7.28
C GLY A 14 13.19 7.99 6.90
N PRO A 15 12.10 8.76 6.83
CA PRO A 15 12.10 10.11 6.28
C PRO A 15 12.93 11.13 7.08
N GLY A 16 13.24 10.84 8.36
CA GLY A 16 14.07 11.69 9.21
C GLY A 16 15.58 11.59 8.97
N TRP A 17 16.04 10.67 8.12
CA TRP A 17 17.47 10.46 7.87
C TRP A 17 18.01 11.38 6.76
N ALA A 18 19.22 11.94 6.96
CA ALA A 18 19.92 12.75 5.97
C ALA A 18 21.43 12.42 5.95
N PRO A 19 22.15 12.72 4.83
CA PRO A 19 23.59 12.53 4.77
C PRO A 19 24.31 13.27 5.90
N GLY A 20 25.09 12.52 6.69
CA GLY A 20 25.79 13.06 7.87
C GLY A 20 25.01 12.96 9.20
N LYS A 21 23.73 12.58 9.19
CA LYS A 21 22.93 12.37 10.41
C LYS A 21 22.97 10.90 10.88
N PRO A 22 22.78 10.63 12.19
CA PRO A 22 22.61 9.28 12.72
C PRO A 22 21.45 8.55 12.04
N ARG A 23 21.43 7.20 12.13
CA ARG A 23 20.38 6.36 11.52
C ARG A 23 18.95 6.83 11.88
N THR A 24 18.72 7.28 13.10
CA THR A 24 17.40 7.73 13.58
C THR A 24 17.13 9.22 13.35
N GLY A 25 17.95 9.91 12.56
CA GLY A 25 17.92 11.37 12.47
C GLY A 25 18.49 12.03 13.73
N LEU A 26 18.37 13.36 13.84
CA LEU A 26 18.70 14.10 15.06
C LEU A 26 17.42 14.36 15.84
N LEU A 27 17.46 14.16 17.16
CA LEU A 27 16.34 14.50 18.05
C LEU A 27 15.98 16.00 17.98
N SER A 28 16.94 16.86 17.68
CA SER A 28 16.74 18.30 17.50
C SER A 28 15.92 18.67 16.28
N ASP A 29 15.78 17.77 15.30
CA ASP A 29 14.96 18.01 14.10
C ASP A 29 13.48 17.68 14.33
N ILE A 30 13.14 17.02 15.45
CA ILE A 30 11.77 16.66 15.77
C ILE A 30 11.05 17.93 16.23
N PRO A 31 9.97 18.36 15.55
CA PRO A 31 9.22 19.53 15.99
C PRO A 31 8.68 19.28 17.41
N PRO A 32 8.69 20.29 18.29
CA PRO A 32 8.10 20.16 19.61
C PRO A 32 6.62 19.80 19.47
N VAL A 33 6.25 18.63 19.99
CA VAL A 33 4.85 18.18 19.98
C VAL A 33 4.11 18.92 21.08
N ASP A 34 3.12 19.73 20.69
CA ASP A 34 2.22 20.35 21.64
C ASP A 34 1.26 19.29 22.20
N ILE A 35 1.38 19.02 23.51
CA ILE A 35 0.56 18.04 24.23
C ILE A 35 -0.90 18.52 24.34
N HIS A 36 -1.14 19.82 24.20
CA HIS A 36 -2.45 20.44 24.27
C HIS A 36 -3.09 20.65 22.88
N ALA A 37 -2.36 20.39 21.79
CA ALA A 37 -2.93 20.48 20.47
C ALA A 37 -4.03 19.40 20.28
N PRO A 38 -5.18 19.75 19.69
CA PRO A 38 -6.19 18.76 19.36
C PRO A 38 -5.59 17.77 18.37
N ILE A 39 -5.53 16.50 18.77
CA ILE A 39 -5.13 15.40 17.89
C ILE A 39 -6.30 15.19 16.92
N GLU A 40 -6.18 15.71 15.70
CA GLU A 40 -7.05 15.30 14.61
C GLU A 40 -6.84 13.80 14.38
N ARG A 41 -7.80 12.99 14.85
CA ARG A 41 -7.82 11.58 14.50
C ARG A 41 -8.12 11.52 13.01
N TYR A 42 -7.29 10.78 12.29
CA TYR A 42 -7.58 10.45 10.89
C TYR A 42 -8.95 9.76 10.86
N ASP A 43 -9.95 10.50 10.37
CA ASP A 43 -11.29 9.98 10.19
C ASP A 43 -11.36 9.38 8.79
N CYS A 44 -11.49 8.06 8.73
CA CYS A 44 -11.61 7.32 7.48
C CYS A 44 -13.08 7.29 7.09
N GLU A 45 -13.72 8.45 6.99
CA GLU A 45 -15.07 8.56 6.45
C GLU A 45 -15.00 8.31 4.95
N ILE A 46 -15.03 7.02 4.59
CA ILE A 46 -15.12 6.58 3.21
C ILE A 46 -16.52 6.94 2.71
N SER A 47 -16.60 7.64 1.59
CA SER A 47 -17.90 7.99 1.01
C SER A 47 -18.68 6.72 0.62
N PHE A 48 -20.00 6.83 0.60
CA PHE A 48 -20.86 5.72 0.18
C PHE A 48 -20.47 5.17 -1.21
N TRP A 49 -20.06 6.03 -2.14
CA TRP A 49 -19.66 5.64 -3.48
C TRP A 49 -18.35 4.86 -3.52
N GLU A 50 -17.37 5.26 -2.71
CA GLU A 50 -16.11 4.52 -2.57
C GLU A 50 -16.36 3.14 -1.96
N SER A 51 -17.19 3.07 -0.92
CA SER A 51 -17.58 1.79 -0.31
C SER A 51 -18.32 0.89 -1.30
N PHE A 52 -19.26 1.45 -2.07
CA PHE A 52 -20.00 0.74 -3.11
C PHE A 52 -19.08 0.25 -4.23
N TYR A 53 -18.16 1.09 -4.70
CA TYR A 53 -17.17 0.71 -5.71
C TYR A 53 -16.30 -0.45 -5.23
N VAL A 54 -15.76 -0.36 -4.00
CA VAL A 54 -14.94 -1.43 -3.41
C VAL A 54 -15.73 -2.73 -3.35
N MET A 55 -16.97 -2.68 -2.85
CA MET A 55 -17.86 -3.84 -2.78
C MET A 55 -18.11 -4.45 -4.17
N LEU A 56 -18.50 -3.64 -5.15
CA LEU A 56 -18.79 -4.10 -6.51
C LEU A 56 -17.56 -4.69 -7.19
N HIS A 57 -16.42 -4.03 -7.07
CA HIS A 57 -15.14 -4.48 -7.60
C HIS A 57 -14.75 -5.84 -6.99
N SER A 58 -14.79 -5.95 -5.65
CA SER A 58 -14.51 -7.23 -4.96
C SER A 58 -15.50 -8.33 -5.33
N PHE A 59 -16.77 -8.00 -5.56
CA PHE A 59 -17.78 -8.95 -6.00
C PHE A 59 -17.49 -9.50 -7.41
N ILE A 60 -17.11 -8.63 -8.37
CA ILE A 60 -16.74 -9.05 -9.73
C ILE A 60 -15.51 -9.97 -9.71
N ILE A 61 -14.50 -9.65 -8.89
CA ILE A 61 -13.32 -10.52 -8.68
C ILE A 61 -13.76 -11.90 -8.19
N ALA A 62 -14.56 -11.95 -7.13
CA ALA A 62 -15.00 -13.20 -6.54
C ALA A 62 -15.81 -14.06 -7.52
N MET A 63 -16.71 -13.43 -8.29
CA MET A 63 -17.49 -14.10 -9.33
C MET A 63 -16.59 -14.63 -10.46
N GLY A 64 -15.63 -13.83 -10.94
CA GLY A 64 -14.65 -14.27 -11.93
C GLY A 64 -13.84 -15.47 -11.44
N PHE A 65 -13.40 -15.45 -10.17
CA PHE A 65 -12.70 -16.57 -9.56
C PHE A 65 -13.56 -17.83 -9.50
N TYR A 66 -14.81 -17.69 -9.06
CA TYR A 66 -15.76 -18.79 -8.95
C TYR A 66 -15.98 -19.49 -10.30
N ILE A 67 -16.15 -18.72 -11.38
CA ILE A 67 -16.36 -19.26 -12.73
C ILE A 67 -15.10 -20.00 -13.25
N ILE A 68 -13.91 -19.49 -12.93
CA ILE A 68 -12.66 -20.00 -13.49
C ILE A 68 -12.08 -21.16 -12.66
N THR A 69 -12.50 -21.34 -11.41
CA THR A 69 -11.86 -22.30 -10.47
C THR A 69 -11.87 -23.75 -10.96
N ASP A 70 -12.90 -24.16 -11.70
CA ASP A 70 -13.03 -25.53 -12.24
C ASP A 70 -12.30 -25.70 -13.58
N HIS A 71 -11.78 -24.62 -14.16
CA HIS A 71 -11.03 -24.69 -15.40
C HIS A 71 -9.67 -25.41 -15.17
N PRO A 72 -9.31 -26.40 -16.00
CA PRO A 72 -8.12 -27.24 -15.78
C PRO A 72 -6.80 -26.45 -15.71
N LEU A 73 -6.73 -25.28 -16.36
CA LEU A 73 -5.56 -24.39 -16.30
C LEU A 73 -5.34 -23.75 -14.92
N VAL A 74 -6.40 -23.57 -14.13
CA VAL A 74 -6.36 -22.95 -12.80
C VAL A 74 -6.31 -24.01 -11.70
N ARG A 75 -7.05 -25.11 -11.86
CA ARG A 75 -7.03 -26.25 -10.91
C ARG A 75 -5.62 -26.81 -10.67
N ASN A 76 -4.79 -26.85 -11.70
CA ASN A 76 -3.44 -27.43 -11.63
C ASN A 76 -2.38 -26.47 -11.08
N SER A 77 -2.64 -25.15 -11.11
CA SER A 77 -1.73 -24.14 -10.57
C SER A 77 -2.50 -22.86 -10.24
N PRO A 78 -2.67 -22.53 -8.94
CA PRO A 78 -3.36 -21.30 -8.54
C PRO A 78 -2.63 -20.03 -8.97
N LEU A 79 -1.32 -20.10 -9.29
CA LEU A 79 -0.56 -18.97 -9.84
C LEU A 79 -1.09 -18.53 -11.21
N ASN A 80 -1.61 -19.45 -12.01
CA ASN A 80 -2.19 -19.12 -13.31
C ASN A 80 -3.45 -18.25 -13.17
N ALA A 81 -4.26 -18.46 -12.12
CA ALA A 81 -5.41 -17.60 -11.84
C ALA A 81 -4.98 -16.17 -11.47
N MET A 82 -3.94 -16.02 -10.64
CA MET A 82 -3.41 -14.71 -10.26
C MET A 82 -2.89 -13.93 -11.47
N ILE A 83 -2.21 -14.60 -12.41
CA ILE A 83 -1.71 -13.99 -13.64
C ILE A 83 -2.86 -13.57 -14.56
N ILE A 84 -3.86 -14.44 -14.76
CA ILE A 84 -5.03 -14.13 -15.60
C ILE A 84 -5.81 -12.94 -15.04
N MET A 85 -6.03 -12.88 -13.72
CA MET A 85 -6.69 -11.74 -13.08
C MET A 85 -5.88 -10.45 -13.21
N PHE A 86 -4.57 -10.52 -13.01
CA PHE A 86 -3.68 -9.36 -13.16
C PHE A 86 -3.69 -8.82 -14.60
N MET A 87 -3.72 -9.70 -15.60
CA MET A 87 -3.84 -9.31 -17.01
C MET A 87 -5.21 -8.67 -17.31
N TYR A 88 -6.30 -9.18 -16.73
CA TYR A 88 -7.64 -8.61 -16.86
C TYR A 88 -7.79 -7.23 -16.20
N TYR A 89 -7.00 -6.93 -15.17
CA TYR A 89 -7.02 -5.63 -14.49
C TYR A 89 -6.17 -4.54 -15.15
N LEU A 90 -5.29 -4.91 -16.08
CA LEU A 90 -4.38 -4.01 -16.78
C LEU A 90 -4.86 -3.61 -18.19
N HIS A 91 -6.03 -4.08 -18.61
CA HIS A 91 -6.69 -3.73 -19.88
C HIS A 91 -8.06 -3.09 -19.58
#